data_AF-A0A347WLT6-F1
#
_entry.id   AF-A0A347WLT6-F1
#
_cell.length_a   1.000
_cell.length_b   1.000
_cell.length_c   1.000
_cell.angle_alpha   90.00
_cell.angle_beta   90.00
_cell.angle_gamma   90.00
#
_symmetry.space_group_name_H-M   'P 1'
#
loop_
_entity.id
_entity.type
_entity.pdbx_description
1 polymer ?
#
loop_
_entity_poly.entity_id
_entity_poly.type
_entity_poly.pdbx_seq_one_letter_code
_entity_poly.pdbx_strand_id
1 'polypeptide(L)' 'MLEREPSFTRTHRSYVANLANALSINRKIMEIHFPEELSLPISRGDLSAVQAVMEQA' A
#
# COMPACT_ATOMS: atom_id res chain seq x y z
N MET A 1 17.20 -1.33 14.49
CA MET A 1 16.20 -1.29 13.40
C MET A 1 14.91 -1.82 14.00
N LEU A 2 13.84 -1.01 14.05
CA LEU A 2 12.55 -1.48 14.55
C LEU A 2 11.93 -2.37 13.46
N GLU A 3 11.81 -3.67 13.73
CA GLU A 3 11.10 -4.59 12.84
C GLU A 3 9.60 -4.27 12.95
N ARG A 4 9.02 -3.70 11.89
CA ARG A 4 7.56 -3.51 11.80
C ARG A 4 6.89 -4.83 11.49
N GLU A 5 5.79 -5.12 12.17
CA GLU A 5 4.98 -6.29 11.85
C GLU A 5 4.45 -6.19 10.41
N PRO A 6 4.54 -7.26 9.60
CA PRO A 6 4.09 -7.23 8.22
C PRO A 6 2.57 -7.08 8.13
N SER A 7 2.10 -6.26 7.19
CA SER A 7 0.68 -6.01 6.97
C SER A 7 0.32 -6.21 5.50
N PHE A 8 -0.10 -7.42 5.14
CA PHE A 8 -0.40 -7.77 3.76
C PHE A 8 -1.83 -7.42 3.39
N THR A 9 -2.02 -6.64 2.32
CA THR A 9 -3.34 -6.24 1.83
C THR A 9 -3.38 -6.32 0.31
N ARG A 10 -4.52 -6.74 -0.23
CA ARG A 10 -4.77 -6.70 -1.67
C ARG A 10 -4.92 -5.24 -2.12
N THR A 11 -4.10 -4.81 -3.07
CA THR A 11 -4.13 -3.43 -3.57
C THR A 11 -4.82 -3.35 -4.93
N HIS A 12 -4.74 -4.42 -5.72
CA HIS A 12 -5.32 -4.52 -7.04
C HIS A 12 -5.65 -5.99 -7.33
N ARG A 13 -6.46 -6.27 -8.37
CA ARG A 13 -6.85 -7.65 -8.71
C ARG A 13 -5.66 -8.61 -8.88
N SER A 14 -4.50 -8.09 -9.29
CA SER A 14 -3.27 -8.83 -9.58
C SER A 14 -2.16 -8.63 -8.54
N TYR A 15 -2.38 -7.85 -7.48
CA TYR A 15 -1.33 -7.46 -6.54
C TYR A 15 -1.77 -7.56 -5.07
N VAL A 16 -0.88 -8.08 -4.25
CA VAL A 16 -0.93 -8.05 -2.79
C VAL A 16 0.38 -7.40 -2.32
N ALA A 17 0.29 -6.41 -1.45
CA ALA A 17 1.44 -5.66 -0.98
C ALA A 17 1.58 -5.72 0.53
N ASN A 18 2.83 -5.71 1.02
CA ASN A 18 3.12 -5.48 2.44
C ASN A 18 3.13 -3.98 2.72
N LEU A 19 2.05 -3.48 3.33
CA LEU A 19 1.86 -2.06 3.61
C LEU A 19 2.68 -1.56 4.80
N ALA A 20 3.34 -2.44 5.57
CA ALA A 20 4.24 -2.01 6.66
C ALA A 20 5.41 -1.12 6.15
N ASN A 21 5.79 -1.31 4.88
CA ASN A 21 6.84 -0.56 4.20
C ASN A 21 6.30 0.49 3.21
N ALA A 22 4.99 0.69 3.12
CA ALA A 22 4.42 1.70 2.24
C ALA A 22 4.75 3.11 2.77
N LEU A 23 5.14 4.01 1.86
CA LEU A 23 5.49 5.39 2.18
C LEU A 23 4.31 6.34 2.03
N SER A 24 3.56 6.21 0.93
CA SER A 24 2.42 7.09 0.64
C SER A 24 1.52 6.53 -0.45
N ILE A 25 0.33 7.12 -0.61
CA ILE A 25 -0.61 6.83 -1.70
C ILE A 25 -0.74 8.08 -2.59
N ASN A 26 -0.53 7.91 -3.90
CA ASN A 26 -0.88 8.92 -4.89
C ASN A 26 -2.26 8.65 -5.48
N ARG A 27 -3.27 9.34 -4.96
CA ARG A 27 -4.68 9.16 -5.39
C ARG A 27 -4.98 9.66 -6.80
N LYS A 28 -4.12 10.53 -7.38
CA LYS A 28 -4.34 11.03 -8.74
C LYS A 28 -4.08 9.95 -9.79
N ILE A 29 -3.05 9.13 -9.56
CA ILE A 29 -2.65 8.03 -10.46
C ILE A 29 -3.00 6.65 -9.91
N MET A 30 -3.56 6.57 -8.70
CA MET A 30 -3.97 5.33 -8.02
C MET A 30 -2.80 4.37 -7.77
N GLU A 31 -1.74 4.85 -7.11
CA GLU A 31 -0.56 4.05 -6.78
C GLU A 31 -0.14 4.17 -5.31
N ILE A 32 0.45 3.10 -4.77
CA ILE A 32 1.18 3.09 -3.49
C ILE A 32 2.66 3.22 -3.80
N HIS A 33 3.35 4.12 -3.13
CA HIS A 33 4.80 4.28 -3.24
C HIS A 33 5.50 3.55 -2.10
N PHE A 34 6.57 2.86 -2.44
CA PHE A 34 7.47 2.13 -1.55
C PHE A 34 8.89 2.74 -1.62
N PRO A 35 9.82 2.32 -0.75
CA PRO A 35 11.24 2.62 -0.92
C PRO A 35 11.77 2.15 -2.28
N GLU A 36 12.97 2.62 -2.65
CA GLU A 36 13.67 2.20 -3.88
C GLU A 36 12.91 2.52 -5.18
N GLU A 37 12.13 3.61 -5.19
CA GLU A 37 11.37 4.08 -6.35
C GLU A 37 10.34 3.07 -6.89
N LEU A 38 9.92 2.12 -6.06
CA LEU A 38 8.93 1.12 -6.43
C LEU A 38 7.51 1.64 -6.18
N SER A 39 6.61 1.41 -7.13
CA SER A 39 5.18 1.66 -6.95
C SER A 39 4.33 0.45 -7.33
N LEU A 40 3.14 0.35 -6.71
CA LEU A 40 2.14 -0.66 -7.05
C LEU A 40 0.79 -0.01 -7.33
N PRO A 41 0.06 -0.48 -8.35
CA PRO A 41 -1.26 0.04 -8.66
C PRO A 41 -2.29 -0.32 -7.59
N ILE A 42 -3.29 0.55 -7.44
CA ILE A 42 -4.45 0.39 -6.57
C ILE A 42 -5.73 0.35 -7.41
N SER A 43 -6.55 -0.69 -7.24
CA SER A 43 -7.91 -0.69 -7.79
C SER A 43 -8.81 0.26 -6.98
N ARG A 44 -9.74 0.98 -7.64
CA ARG A 44 -10.66 1.90 -6.96
C ARG A 44 -11.42 1.27 -5.79
N GLY A 45 -11.82 0.00 -5.91
CA GLY A 45 -12.52 -0.74 -4.84
C GLY A 45 -11.63 -1.05 -3.63
N ASP A 46 -10.32 -1.12 -3.82
CA ASP A 46 -9.36 -1.48 -2.77
C ASP A 46 -8.78 -0.24 -2.06
N LEU A 47 -8.97 0.98 -2.60
CA LEU A 47 -8.40 2.21 -2.06
C LEU A 47 -8.75 2.46 -0.59
N SER A 48 -10.02 2.28 -0.23
CA SER A 48 -10.49 2.48 1.15
C SER A 48 -9.82 1.51 2.12
N ALA A 49 -9.71 0.24 1.73
CA ALA A 49 -9.09 -0.80 2.55
C ALA A 49 -7.58 -0.56 2.70
N VAL A 50 -6.88 -0.25 1.60
CA VAL A 50 -5.45 0.09 1.62
C VAL A 50 -5.18 1.28 2.53
N GLN A 51 -6.00 2.33 2.43
CA GLN A 51 -5.83 3.53 3.25
C GLN A 51 -6.06 3.24 4.75
N ALA A 52 -7.10 2.47 5.09
CA ALA A 52 -7.38 2.10 6.47
C ALA A 52 -6.20 1.32 7.11
N VAL A 53 -5.56 0.44 6.34
CA VAL A 53 -4.40 -0.33 6.81
C VAL A 53 -3.16 0.57 6.99
N MET A 54 -2.93 1.50 6.05
CA MET A 54 -1.79 2.44 6.17
C MET A 54 -1.95 3.43 7.32
N GLU A 55 -3.18 3.78 7.71
CA GLU A 55 -3.43 4.69 8.85
C GLU A 55 -3.28 3.99 10.23
N GLN A 56 -3.29 2.65 10.26
CA GLN A 56 -3.15 1.84 11.48
C GLN A 56 -1.71 1.38 11.77
N ALA A 57 -0.77 1.59 10.84
CA ALA A 57 0.61 1.06 10.86
C ALA A 57 1.68 2.13 11.14
#